data_AF-A0A965HVL2-F1
#
_entry.id   AF-A0A965HVL2-F1
#
_cell.length_a   1.000
_cell.length_b   1.000
_cell.length_c   1.000
_cell.angle_alpha   90.00
_cell.angle_beta   90.00
_cell.angle_gamma   90.00
#
_symmetry.space_group_name_H-M   'P 1'
#
loop_
_entity.id
_entity.type
_entity.pdbx_description
1 polymer ?
#
loop_
_entity_poly.entity_id
_entity_poly.type
_entity_poly.pdbx_seq_one_letter_code
_entity_poly.pdbx_strand_id
1 'polypeptide(L)'
;VCSARGFMFALGCIQALQCNENTCPTGITTHDPKLQKGLDPTVKANRVANYAISMREEVELIAHSCGVLEPHKLGPQHAYLVDPRGQPTPLSQ
;
A
#
# COMPACT_ATOMS: atom_id res chain seq x y z
N VAL A 1 10.56 1.16 2.31
CA VAL A 1 9.45 1.81 1.56
C VAL A 1 8.62 2.61 2.53
N CYS A 2 8.28 3.86 2.20
CA CYS A 2 7.34 4.66 2.97
C CYS A 2 6.08 4.85 2.11
N SER A 3 4.95 4.31 2.53
CA SER A 3 3.64 4.50 1.87
C SER A 3 2.67 5.10 2.87
N ALA A 4 2.07 6.24 2.53
CA ALA A 4 1.03 6.88 3.36
C ALA A 4 -0.35 6.70 2.73
N ARG A 5 -0.45 6.88 1.40
CA ARG A 5 -1.73 6.88 0.69
C ARG A 5 -2.45 5.53 0.73
N GLY A 6 -1.72 4.42 0.57
CA GLY A 6 -2.30 3.08 0.68
C GLY A 6 -2.92 2.82 2.06
N PHE A 7 -2.20 3.21 3.12
CA PHE A 7 -2.69 3.13 4.49
C PHE A 7 -3.89 4.03 4.76
N MET A 8 -3.94 5.24 4.17
CA MET A 8 -5.12 6.09 4.25
C MET A 8 -6.34 5.44 3.60
N PHE A 9 -6.20 4.74 2.47
CA PHE A 9 -7.30 3.96 1.89
C PHE A 9 -7.73 2.80 2.78
N ALA A 10 -6.78 2.04 3.32
CA ALA A 10 -7.08 0.95 4.26
C ALA A 10 -7.85 1.47 5.49
N LEU A 11 -7.43 2.62 6.03
CA LEU A 11 -8.10 3.32 7.12
C LEU A 11 -9.51 3.79 6.76
N GLY A 12 -9.77 4.07 5.48
CA GLY A 12 -11.08 4.41 4.93
C GLY A 12 -11.18 5.77 4.26
N CYS A 13 -10.08 6.31 3.74
CA CYS A 13 -10.13 7.47 2.84
C CYS A 13 -10.88 7.12 1.57
N ILE A 14 -11.73 8.03 1.09
CA ILE A 14 -12.54 7.85 -0.12
C ILE A 14 -12.19 8.88 -1.20
N GLN A 15 -11.04 9.57 -1.07
CA GLN A 15 -10.62 10.66 -1.97
C GLN A 15 -11.66 11.77 -2.12
N ALA A 16 -12.28 12.19 -1.02
CA ALA A 16 -13.22 13.32 -1.03
C ALA A 16 -12.55 14.67 -1.37
N LEU A 17 -11.21 14.77 -1.30
CA LEU A 17 -10.44 15.99 -1.55
C LEU A 17 -10.80 17.17 -0.64
N GLN A 18 -11.27 16.88 0.59
CA GLN A 18 -11.67 17.86 1.61
C GLN A 18 -10.73 17.88 2.82
N CYS A 19 -9.49 17.42 2.64
CA CYS A 19 -8.59 17.16 3.77
C CYS A 19 -8.26 18.42 4.57
N ASN A 20 -8.14 19.57 3.87
CA ASN A 20 -7.83 20.89 4.43
C ASN A 20 -9.07 21.64 4.94
N GLU A 21 -10.28 21.21 4.55
CA GLU A 21 -11.54 21.90 4.85
C GLU A 21 -12.13 21.52 6.22
N ASN A 22 -11.45 20.67 7.00
CA ASN A 22 -11.91 20.17 8.30
C ASN A 22 -13.24 19.39 8.25
N THR A 23 -13.71 19.01 7.05
CA THR A 23 -15.04 18.41 6.81
C THR A 23 -14.95 16.99 6.27
N CYS A 24 -13.84 16.28 6.53
CA CYS A 24 -13.63 14.90 6.06
C CYS A 24 -14.80 13.98 6.50
N PRO A 25 -15.58 13.41 5.54
CA PRO A 25 -16.77 12.64 5.88
C PRO A 25 -16.46 11.30 6.55
N THR A 26 -15.22 10.82 6.45
CA THR A 26 -14.78 9.56 7.04
C THR A 26 -14.03 9.73 8.36
N GLY A 27 -13.93 10.97 8.86
CA GLY A 27 -13.37 11.29 10.16
C GLY A 27 -11.84 11.31 10.26
N ILE A 28 -11.12 11.12 9.14
CA ILE A 28 -9.65 11.01 9.15
C ILE A 28 -8.98 12.36 9.41
N THR A 29 -9.42 13.43 8.73
CA THR A 29 -8.83 14.77 8.84
C THR A 29 -9.90 15.80 9.25
N THR A 30 -10.28 15.78 10.52
CA THR A 30 -11.23 16.72 11.10
C THR A 30 -11.03 16.87 12.60
N HIS A 31 -11.32 18.06 13.12
CA HIS A 31 -11.42 18.40 14.53
C HIS A 31 -12.88 18.44 15.02
N ASP A 32 -13.86 18.21 14.14
CA ASP A 32 -15.28 18.11 14.53
C ASP A 32 -15.54 16.76 15.22
N PRO A 33 -15.92 16.75 16.51
CA PRO A 33 -16.20 15.50 17.24
C PRO A 33 -17.31 14.65 16.63
N LYS A 34 -18.24 15.24 15.86
CA LYS A 34 -19.29 14.48 15.15
C LYS A 34 -18.70 13.68 13.99
N LEU A 35 -17.79 14.27 13.22
CA LEU A 35 -17.15 13.61 12.09
C LEU A 35 -16.06 12.63 12.54
N GLN A 36 -15.33 12.93 13.62
CA GLN A 36 -14.32 12.02 14.19
C GLN A 36 -14.89 10.67 14.63
N LYS A 37 -16.19 10.59 14.98
CA LYS A 37 -16.87 9.30 15.23
C LYS A 37 -16.78 8.34 14.05
N GLY A 38 -16.60 8.86 12.84
CA GLY A 38 -16.33 8.06 11.65
C GLY A 38 -15.02 7.29 11.72
N LEU A 39 -14.04 7.72 12.53
CA LEU A 39 -12.72 7.11 12.75
C LEU A 39 -12.70 6.22 14.01
N ASP A 40 -13.45 5.12 13.99
CA ASP A 40 -13.45 4.12 15.08
C ASP A 40 -12.17 3.25 15.04
N PRO A 41 -11.26 3.34 16.05
CA PRO A 41 -10.04 2.56 16.08
C PRO A 41 -10.27 1.05 16.21
N THR A 42 -11.37 0.64 16.88
CA THR A 42 -11.66 -0.78 17.14
C THR A 42 -11.89 -1.57 15.84
N VAL A 43 -12.42 -0.89 14.82
CA VAL A 43 -12.67 -1.45 13.49
C VAL A 43 -11.52 -1.13 12.54
N LYS A 44 -11.09 0.14 12.48
CA LYS A 44 -10.17 0.59 11.43
C LYS A 44 -8.72 0.17 11.64
N ALA A 45 -8.29 -0.05 12.89
CA ALA A 45 -6.95 -0.57 13.15
C ALA A 45 -6.76 -1.97 12.51
N ASN A 46 -7.78 -2.83 12.60
CA ASN A 46 -7.76 -4.15 11.97
C ASN A 46 -7.65 -4.07 10.45
N ARG A 47 -8.35 -3.14 9.81
CA ARG A 47 -8.25 -2.90 8.36
C ARG A 47 -6.84 -2.50 7.94
N VAL A 48 -6.23 -1.59 8.71
CA VAL A 48 -4.86 -1.13 8.48
C VAL A 48 -3.84 -2.27 8.70
N ALA A 49 -4.00 -3.06 9.76
CA ALA A 49 -3.15 -4.21 10.04
C ALA A 49 -3.23 -5.27 8.92
N ASN A 50 -4.44 -5.60 8.48
CA ASN A 50 -4.66 -6.54 7.38
C ASN A 50 -4.01 -6.04 6.09
N TYR A 51 -4.16 -4.75 5.76
CA TYR A 51 -3.49 -4.18 4.59
C TYR A 51 -1.96 -4.31 4.65
N ALA A 52 -1.35 -4.06 5.83
CA ALA A 52 0.08 -4.22 6.02
C ALA A 52 0.53 -5.68 5.86
N ILE A 53 -0.25 -6.61 6.42
CA ILE A 53 0.01 -8.05 6.33
C ILE A 53 -0.09 -8.51 4.87
N SER A 54 -1.17 -8.16 4.17
CA SER A 54 -1.35 -8.54 2.76
C SER A 54 -0.27 -7.96 1.86
N MET A 55 0.13 -6.70 2.06
CA MET A 55 1.25 -6.13 1.30
C MET A 55 2.56 -6.91 1.48
N ARG A 56 2.86 -7.36 2.72
CA ARG A 56 4.04 -8.20 2.96
C ARG A 56 3.92 -9.52 2.20
N GLU A 57 2.79 -10.20 2.35
CA GLU A 57 2.52 -11.51 1.75
C GLU A 57 2.57 -11.45 0.21
N GLU A 58 2.07 -10.38 -0.40
CA GLU A 58 2.14 -10.16 -1.85
C GLU A 58 3.59 -10.00 -2.35
N VAL A 59 4.42 -9.26 -1.61
CA VAL A 59 5.83 -9.09 -1.96
C VAL A 59 6.61 -10.40 -1.75
N GLU A 60 6.30 -11.16 -0.70
CA GLU A 60 6.84 -12.50 -0.47
C GLU A 60 6.45 -13.46 -1.60
N LEU A 61 5.19 -13.42 -2.05
CA LEU A 61 4.70 -14.22 -3.17
C LEU A 61 5.49 -13.94 -4.45
N ILE A 62 5.74 -12.67 -4.77
CA ILE A 62 6.59 -12.29 -5.92
C ILE A 62 8.00 -12.85 -5.74
N ALA A 63 8.60 -12.68 -4.57
CA ALA A 63 9.94 -13.17 -4.28
C ALA A 63 10.06 -14.69 -4.48
N HIS A 64 9.09 -15.46 -3.95
CA HIS A 64 9.05 -16.91 -4.13
C HIS A 64 8.83 -17.32 -5.59
N SER A 65 8.04 -16.57 -6.34
CA SER A 65 7.85 -16.80 -7.78
C SER A 65 9.15 -16.61 -8.59
N CYS A 66 10.05 -15.75 -8.10
CA CYS A 66 11.39 -15.55 -8.64
C CYS A 66 12.41 -16.58 -8.12
N GLY A 67 11.99 -17.56 -7.31
CA GLY A 67 12.85 -18.61 -6.78
C GLY A 67 13.66 -18.23 -5.54
N VAL A 68 13.32 -17.14 -4.85
CA VAL A 68 14.00 -16.72 -3.62
C VAL A 68 13.09 -16.79 -2.38
N LEU A 69 13.69 -17.14 -1.22
CA LEU A 69 12.96 -17.35 0.04
C LEU A 69 12.54 -16.07 0.75
N GLU A 70 13.08 -14.92 0.38
CA GLU A 70 12.68 -13.65 0.99
C GLU A 70 12.93 -12.49 0.00
N PRO A 71 12.15 -11.40 0.07
CA PRO A 71 12.28 -10.28 -0.87
C PRO A 71 13.67 -9.63 -0.91
N HIS A 72 14.41 -9.64 0.21
CA HIS A 72 15.77 -9.09 0.28
C HIS A 72 16.80 -9.85 -0.56
N LYS A 73 16.46 -11.06 -1.03
CA LYS A 73 17.31 -11.86 -1.92
C LYS A 73 17.05 -11.59 -3.40
N LEU A 74 16.04 -10.77 -3.72
CA LEU A 74 15.88 -10.26 -5.07
C LEU A 74 17.11 -9.45 -5.48
N GLY A 75 17.45 -9.53 -6.75
CA GLY A 75 18.67 -8.98 -7.32
C GLY A 75 18.52 -8.83 -8.83
N PRO A 76 19.46 -8.17 -9.52
CA PRO A 76 19.35 -7.89 -10.94
C PRO A 76 19.10 -9.12 -11.81
N GLN A 77 19.61 -10.29 -11.41
CA GLN A 77 19.41 -11.56 -12.13
C GLN A 77 17.95 -12.07 -12.12
N HIS A 78 17.10 -11.54 -11.24
CA HIS A 78 15.68 -11.89 -11.14
C HIS A 78 14.77 -10.94 -11.95
N ALA A 79 15.34 -9.96 -12.65
CA ALA A 79 14.58 -8.92 -13.35
C ALA A 79 14.97 -8.80 -14.82
N TYR A 80 14.00 -8.36 -15.63
CA TYR A 80 14.16 -8.07 -17.04
C TYR A 80 13.71 -6.63 -17.32
N LEU A 81 14.41 -5.96 -18.25
CA LEU A 81 13.95 -4.71 -18.86
C LEU A 81 13.10 -5.05 -20.08
N VAL A 82 11.89 -4.51 -20.13
CA VAL A 82 11.00 -4.64 -21.29
C VAL A 82 11.15 -3.39 -22.15
N ASP A 83 11.60 -3.56 -23.38
CA ASP A 83 11.79 -2.45 -24.31
C ASP A 83 10.43 -1.91 -24.86
N PRO A 84 10.41 -0.77 -25.57
CA PRO A 84 9.16 -0.24 -26.17
C PRO A 84 8.49 -1.16 -27.20
N ARG A 85 9.19 -2.20 -27.69
CA ARG A 85 8.66 -3.24 -28.59
C ARG A 85 8.15 -4.46 -27.79
N GLY A 86 8.26 -4.44 -26.47
CA GLY A 86 7.85 -5.52 -25.57
C GLY A 86 8.88 -6.64 -25.41
N GLN A 87 10.11 -6.50 -25.91
CA GLN A 87 11.12 -7.55 -25.82
C GLN A 87 11.84 -7.50 -24.46
N PRO A 88 11.92 -8.63 -23.72
CA PRO A 88 12.63 -8.68 -22.46
C PRO A 88 14.14 -8.83 -22.67
N THR A 89 14.92 -8.04 -21.96
CA THR A 89 16.39 -8.17 -21.88
C THR A 89 16.80 -8.34 -20.41
N PRO A 90 17.66 -9.32 -20.05
CA PRO A 90 18.09 -9.50 -18.67
C PRO A 90 18.69 -8.22 -18.09
N LEU A 91 18.34 -7.87 -16.86
CA LEU A 91 18.90 -6.68 -16.21
C LEU A 91 20.36 -6.89 -15.76
N SER A 92 20.75 -8.14 -15.46
CA SER A 92 22.09 -8.52 -14.98
C SER A 92 23.15 -8.69 -16.08
N GLN A 93 23.24 -7.76 -17.03
CA GLN A 93 24.32 -7.77 -18.01
C GLN A 93 25.70 -7.64 -17.35
#